data_AF-X8HPZ5-F1
#
_entry.id   AF-X8HPZ5-F1
#
_cell.length_a   1.000
_cell.length_b   1.000
_cell.length_c   1.000
_cell.angle_alpha   90.00
_cell.angle_beta   90.00
_cell.angle_gamma   90.00
#
_symmetry.space_group_name_H-M   'P 1'
#
loop_
_entity.id
_entity.type
_entity.pdbx_description
1 polymer ?
#
loop_
_entity_poly.entity_id
_entity_poly.type
_entity_poly.pdbx_seq_one_letter_code
_entity_poly.pdbx_strand_id
1 'polypeptide(L)' 'MDNLDIEKFIKIKCIEKNIKINQLANELNMSRQLMWHHIKKKNKEVLKQVENILNISEGTLKDLKV' A
#
# COMPACT_ATOMS: atom_id res chain seq x y z
N MET A 1 8.81 -10.86 16.72
CA MET A 1 8.94 -10.20 15.41
C MET A 1 7.55 -9.75 15.02
N ASP A 2 7.26 -8.48 15.30
CA ASP A 2 5.91 -7.93 15.36
C ASP A 2 5.10 -8.17 14.09
N ASN A 3 3.83 -8.51 14.30
CA ASN A 3 2.80 -8.61 13.27
C ASN A 3 2.68 -7.26 12.55
N LEU A 4 3.50 -7.05 11.52
CA LEU A 4 3.48 -5.81 10.76
C LEU A 4 2.24 -5.84 9.86
N ASP A 5 1.27 -5.04 10.24
CA ASP A 5 0.04 -4.81 9.50
C ASP A 5 0.34 -4.06 8.19
N ILE A 6 -0.37 -4.43 7.12
CA ILE A 6 -0.21 -3.88 5.78
C ILE A 6 -0.42 -2.36 5.75
N GLU A 7 -1.35 -1.84 6.55
CA GLU A 7 -1.62 -0.41 6.63
C GLU A 7 -0.44 0.33 7.28
N LYS A 8 0.11 -0.22 8.37
CA LYS A 8 1.33 0.30 9.01
C LYS A 8 2.53 0.26 8.08
N PHE A 9 2.77 -0.86 7.38
CA PHE A 9 3.89 -1.01 6.46
C PHE A 9 3.83 0.02 5.33
N ILE A 10 2.67 0.16 4.67
CA ILE A 10 2.47 1.14 3.59
C ILE A 10 2.70 2.55 4.12
N LYS A 11 2.19 2.90 5.30
CA LYS A 11 2.44 4.22 5.92
C LYS A 11 3.92 4.48 6.14
N ILE A 12 4.68 3.50 6.65
CA ILE A 12 6.14 3.62 6.83
C ILE A 12 6.82 3.83 5.48
N LYS A 13 6.48 3.04 4.46
CA LYS A 13 7.06 3.17 3.12
C LYS A 13 6.73 4.51 2.45
N CYS A 14 5.51 5.03 2.65
CA CYS A 14 5.14 6.38 2.23
C CYS A 14 6.03 7.45 2.89
N ILE A 15 6.30 7.33 4.20
CA ILE A 15 7.20 8.25 4.92
C ILE A 15 8.63 8.16 4.37
N GLU A 16 9.17 6.95 4.19
CA GLU A 16 10.51 6.73 3.64
C GLU A 16 10.68 7.33 2.23
N LYS A 17 9.60 7.35 1.43
CA LYS A 17 9.59 7.91 0.07
C LYS A 17 9.18 9.39 0.01
N ASN A 18 8.89 10.02 1.15
CA ASN A 18 8.34 11.38 1.23
C ASN A 18 7.05 11.56 0.39
N ILE A 19 6.21 10.53 0.35
CA ILE A 19 4.91 10.51 -0.36
C ILE A 19 3.80 10.58 0.68
N LYS A 20 2.86 11.52 0.51
CA LYS A 20 1.65 11.55 1.35
C LYS A 20 0.68 10.45 0.93
N ILE A 21 -0.06 9.89 1.88
CA ILE A 21 -1.12 8.88 1.59
C ILE A 21 -2.14 9.38 0.55
N ASN A 22 -2.46 10.68 0.57
CA ASN A 22 -3.33 11.28 -0.45
C ASN A 22 -2.70 11.21 -1.84
N GLN A 23 -1.39 11.44 -1.95
CA GLN A 23 -0.69 11.32 -3.24
C GLN A 23 -0.70 9.87 -3.72
N LEU A 24 -0.43 8.90 -2.85
CA LEU A 24 -0.55 7.48 -3.21
C LEU A 24 -1.94 7.14 -3.75
N ALA A 25 -3.00 7.60 -3.08
CA ALA A 25 -4.37 7.37 -3.55
C ALA A 25 -4.66 8.07 -4.90
N ASN A 26 -4.11 9.26 -5.11
CA ASN A 26 -4.23 10.00 -6.38
C ASN A 26 -3.52 9.29 -7.53
N GLU A 27 -2.30 8.77 -7.31
CA GLU A 27 -1.57 7.96 -8.30
C GLU A 27 -2.32 6.69 -8.70
N LEU A 28 -3.13 6.16 -7.77
CA LEU A 28 -4.02 5.01 -7.99
C LEU A 28 -5.38 5.40 -8.59
N ASN A 29 -5.60 6.68 -8.90
CA ASN A 29 -6.85 7.23 -9.42
C ASN A 29 -8.09 6.86 -8.57
N MET A 30 -7.95 6.84 -7.25
CA MET A 30 -9.04 6.46 -6.35
C MET A 30 -9.03 7.20 -5.01
N SER A 31 -10.15 7.16 -4.29
CA SER A 31 -10.22 7.72 -2.95
C SER A 31 -9.41 6.89 -1.95
N ARG A 32 -8.94 7.51 -0.87
CA ARG A 32 -8.24 6.80 0.22
C ARG A 32 -9.03 5.62 0.78
N GLN A 33 -10.34 5.78 0.96
CA GLN A 33 -11.20 4.72 1.50
C GLN A 33 -11.26 3.54 0.54
N LEU A 34 -11.39 3.81 -0.77
CA LEU A 34 -11.42 2.76 -1.79
C LEU A 34 -10.06 2.06 -1.92
N MET A 35 -8.96 2.82 -1.88
CA MET A 35 -7.60 2.30 -1.85
C MET A 35 -7.41 1.32 -0.70
N TRP A 36 -7.73 1.73 0.54
CA TRP A 36 -7.60 0.85 1.71
C TRP A 36 -8.52 -0.36 1.63
N HIS A 37 -9.74 -0.20 1.09
CA HIS A 37 -10.63 -1.33 0.87
C HIS A 37 -10.00 -2.40 -0.04
N HIS A 38 -9.40 -1.99 -1.16
CA HIS A 38 -8.72 -2.90 -2.08
C HIS A 38 -7.46 -3.53 -1.47
N ILE A 39 -6.66 -2.76 -0.74
CA ILE A 39 -5.47 -3.24 -0.02
C ILE A 39 -5.86 -4.31 1.01
N LYS A 40 -6.88 -4.05 1.84
CA LYS A 40 -7.37 -4.99 2.85
C LYS A 40 -7.96 -6.26 2.23
N LYS A 41 -8.59 -6.14 1.05
CA LYS A 41 -9.04 -7.30 0.26
C LYS A 41 -7.93 -8.00 -0.51
N LYS A 42 -6.67 -7.56 -0.39
CA LYS A 42 -5.52 -8.07 -1.14
C LYS A 42 -5.77 -8.12 -2.66
N ASN A 43 -6.41 -7.08 -3.21
CA ASN A 43 -6.60 -6.97 -4.65
C ASN A 43 -5.23 -6.91 -5.35
N LYS A 44 -4.95 -7.89 -6.21
CA LYS A 44 -3.63 -8.07 -6.82
C LYS A 44 -3.17 -6.87 -7.64
N GLU A 45 -4.08 -6.26 -8.41
CA GLU A 45 -3.73 -5.13 -9.27
C GLU A 45 -3.38 -3.90 -8.44
N VAL A 46 -4.20 -3.58 -7.44
CA VAL A 46 -3.94 -2.44 -6.55
C VAL A 46 -2.67 -2.66 -5.73
N LEU A 47 -2.44 -3.87 -5.19
CA LEU A 47 -1.20 -4.17 -4.47
C LEU A 47 0.03 -3.98 -5.36
N LYS A 48 -0.01 -4.49 -6.61
CA LYS A 48 1.09 -4.33 -7.57
C LYS A 48 1.35 -2.87 -7.90
N GLN A 49 0.30 -2.07 -8.08
CA GLN A 49 0.46 -0.63 -8.31
C GLN A 49 1.07 0.08 -7.11
N VAL A 50 0.62 -0.22 -5.88
CA VAL A 50 1.20 0.33 -4.64
C VAL A 50 2.67 -0.06 -4.51
N GLU A 51 3.01 -1.33 -4.78
CA GLU A 51 4.39 -1.82 -4.76
C GLU A 51 5.26 -1.06 -5.76
N ASN A 52 4.78 -0.84 -6.98
CA ASN A 52 5.50 -0.07 -7.99
C ASN A 52 5.70 1.40 -7.58
N ILE A 53 4.65 2.08 -7.11
CA ILE A 53 4.71 3.50 -6.70
C ILE A 53 5.68 3.69 -5.53
N LEU A 54 5.63 2.78 -4.56
CA LEU A 54 6.49 2.83 -3.38
C LEU A 54 7.85 2.15 -3.59
N ASN A 55 8.13 1.66 -4.79
CA ASN A 55 9.34 0.93 -5.16
C ASN A 55 9.67 -0.20 -4.17
N ILE A 56 8.67 -1.05 -3.93
CA ILE A 56 8.69 -2.25 -3.08
C ILE A 56 8.72 -3.46 -4.03
N SER A 57 9.37 -4.54 -3.62
CA SER A 57 9.38 -5.78 -4.41
C SER A 57 7.97 -6.34 -4.59
N GLU A 58 7.66 -6.80 -5.82
CA GLU A 58 6.36 -7.36 -6.15
C GLU A 58 6.02 -8.55 -5.23
N GLY A 59 4.82 -8.56 -4.67
CA GLY A 59 4.33 -9.60 -3.77
C GLY A 59 4.61 -9.36 -2.28
N THR A 60 5.42 -8.37 -1.91
CA THR A 60 5.73 -8.04 -0.50
C THR A 60 4.45 -7.75 0.30
N LEU A 61 3.50 -7.02 -0.26
CA LEU A 61 2.28 -6.64 0.44
C LEU A 61 1.30 -7.81 0.60
N LYS A 62 1.40 -8.82 -0.26
CA LYS A 62 0.47 -9.97 -0.26
C LYS A 62 0.62 -10.82 1.00
N ASP A 63 1.82 -10.94 1.53
CA ASP A 63 2.13 -11.79 2.68
C ASP A 63 1.94 -11.08 4.03
N LEU A 64 1.68 -9.77 4.02
CA LEU A 64 1.39 -9.00 5.23
C LEU A 64 0.00 -9.33 5.80
N LYS A 65 -0.14 -9.13 7.11
CA LYS A 65 -1.42 -9.21 7.80
C LYS A 65 -2.27 -7.97 7.51
N VAL A 66 -3.59 -8.15 7.54
CA VAL A 66 -4.61 -7.12 7.29
C VAL A 66 -5.29 -6.76 8.60
#